data_AF-A0A7V9VI28-F1
#
_entry.id   AF-A0A7V9VI28-F1
#
_cell.length_a   1.000
_cell.length_b   1.000
_cell.length_c   1.000
_cell.angle_alpha   90.00
_cell.angle_beta   90.00
_cell.angle_gamma   90.00
#
_symmetry.space_group_name_H-M   'P 1'
#
loop_
_entity.id
_entity.type
_entity.pdbx_description
1 polymer ?
#
loop_
_entity_poly.entity_id
_entity_poly.type
_entity_poly.pdbx_seq_one_letter_code
_entity_poly.pdbx_strand_id
1 'polypeptide(L)'
;MLTGLDVFLQDGVPEIAGRRVGLISNQTGVDRAFRGTIDLLHAGDRLELVALFGPEHGVRGDAQAGNSVGESIDQRTGLPTYSLYGDNRSPTSGMLNGLDALVFDIQDAGVRFYTYLSTMIHAQEAAASAGLVFVVLDRPNPITGNRIEGNLPDPDFQSFVGRHPIPIRHGMTFGE
;
A
#
# COMPACT_ATOMS: atom_id res chain seq x y z
N MET A 1 12.61 16.49 -4.73
CA MET A 1 11.48 15.75 -5.33
C MET A 1 10.38 15.71 -4.30
N LEU A 2 9.12 15.86 -4.71
CA LEU A 2 7.96 15.65 -3.84
C LEU A 2 7.44 14.24 -4.09
N THR A 3 7.13 13.50 -3.02
CA THR A 3 6.47 12.18 -3.11
C THR A 3 4.99 12.33 -3.42
N GLY A 4 4.31 11.24 -3.77
CA GLY A 4 2.85 11.24 -3.93
C GLY A 4 2.13 11.73 -2.68
N LEU A 5 2.63 11.39 -1.48
CA LEU A 5 2.11 11.93 -0.22
C LEU A 5 2.28 13.44 -0.10
N ASP A 6 3.46 13.97 -0.45
CA ASP A 6 3.71 15.41 -0.41
C ASP A 6 2.75 16.18 -1.32
N VAL A 7 2.53 15.66 -2.54
CA VAL A 7 1.61 16.24 -3.53
C VAL A 7 0.17 16.13 -3.02
N PHE A 8 -0.25 14.97 -2.50
CA PHE A 8 -1.57 14.79 -1.92
C PHE A 8 -1.86 15.79 -0.79
N LEU A 9 -0.89 16.03 0.10
CA LEU A 9 -1.05 16.98 1.20
C LEU A 9 -1.10 18.44 0.75
N GLN A 10 -0.56 18.76 -0.42
CA GLN A 10 -0.61 20.09 -1.03
C GLN A 10 -1.93 20.28 -1.79
N ASP A 11 -2.19 19.39 -2.74
CA ASP A 11 -3.19 19.59 -3.78
C ASP A 11 -4.48 18.78 -3.54
N GLY A 12 -4.37 17.67 -2.80
CA GLY A 12 -5.46 16.71 -2.62
C GLY A 12 -5.69 15.85 -3.88
N VAL A 13 -6.66 14.94 -3.77
CA VAL A 13 -7.15 14.11 -4.89
C VAL A 13 -8.68 14.21 -4.87
N PRO A 14 -9.31 14.91 -5.84
CA PRO A 14 -10.75 15.18 -5.83
C PRO A 14 -11.62 13.92 -5.69
N GLU A 15 -11.18 12.80 -6.26
CA GLU A 15 -11.88 11.53 -6.29
C GLU A 15 -12.08 10.92 -4.90
N ILE A 16 -11.28 11.30 -3.90
CA ILE A 16 -11.34 10.78 -2.53
C ILE A 16 -11.57 11.88 -1.48
N ALA A 17 -11.85 13.11 -1.90
CA ALA A 17 -12.10 14.23 -0.99
C ALA A 17 -13.34 13.96 -0.12
N GLY A 18 -13.16 14.01 1.21
CA GLY A 18 -14.22 13.76 2.20
C GLY A 18 -14.78 12.33 2.21
N ARG A 19 -14.12 11.38 1.53
CA ARG A 19 -14.55 9.98 1.45
C ARG A 19 -13.99 9.13 2.58
N ARG A 20 -14.60 7.99 2.85
CA ARG A 20 -14.13 6.99 3.81
C ARG A 20 -13.04 6.13 3.18
N VAL A 21 -11.82 6.24 3.70
CA VAL A 21 -10.62 5.68 3.07
C VAL A 21 -9.95 4.65 3.97
N GLY A 22 -9.61 3.51 3.38
CA GLY A 22 -8.64 2.58 3.94
C GLY A 22 -7.22 2.89 3.46
N LEU A 23 -6.24 2.85 4.35
CA LEU A 23 -4.83 3.10 4.01
C LEU A 23 -4.01 1.80 4.08
N ILE A 24 -3.38 1.45 2.96
CA ILE A 24 -2.34 0.42 2.89
C ILE A 24 -0.99 1.10 3.01
N SER A 25 -0.32 0.90 4.14
CA SER A 25 0.94 1.59 4.47
C SER A 25 1.78 0.74 5.41
N ASN A 26 3.04 1.13 5.57
CA ASN A 26 3.92 0.69 6.63
C ASN A 26 4.77 1.87 7.14
N GLN A 27 5.85 1.60 7.90
CA GLN A 27 6.76 2.60 8.45
C GLN A 27 7.50 3.46 7.40
N THR A 28 7.50 3.04 6.12
CA THR A 28 8.09 3.81 5.02
C THR A 28 7.17 4.93 4.51
N GLY A 29 5.88 4.85 4.83
CA GLY A 29 4.88 5.88 4.56
C GLY A 29 5.14 7.11 5.42
N VAL A 30 6.01 7.99 4.94
CA VAL A 30 6.35 9.28 5.57
C VAL A 30 6.45 10.39 4.55
N ASP A 31 6.24 11.63 5.00
CA ASP A 31 6.46 12.85 4.20
C ASP A 31 7.92 13.32 4.22
N ARG A 32 8.22 14.43 3.55
CA ARG A 32 9.59 15.02 3.53
C ARG A 32 10.14 15.40 4.91
N ALA A 33 9.27 15.54 5.92
CA ALA A 33 9.63 15.88 7.29
C ALA A 33 9.64 14.64 8.21
N PHE A 34 9.57 13.43 7.64
CA PHE A 34 9.53 12.15 8.35
C PHE A 34 8.31 11.99 9.26
N ARG A 35 7.20 12.65 8.95
CA ARG A 35 5.91 12.46 9.62
C ARG A 35 5.16 11.34 8.92
N GLY A 36 4.61 10.39 9.69
CA GLY A 36 3.95 9.21 9.16
C GLY A 36 2.63 9.50 8.44
N THR A 37 2.41 8.86 7.30
CA THR A 37 1.20 8.99 6.47
C THR A 37 -0.07 8.74 7.27
N ILE A 38 -0.07 7.71 8.11
CA ILE A 38 -1.20 7.36 8.97
C ILE A 38 -1.60 8.55 9.84
N ASP A 39 -0.63 9.18 10.50
CA ASP A 39 -0.90 10.27 11.44
C ASP A 39 -1.32 11.55 10.68
N LEU A 40 -0.69 11.81 9.53
CA LEU A 40 -1.01 12.97 8.69
C LEU A 40 -2.41 12.89 8.09
N LEU A 41 -2.81 11.71 7.59
CA LEU A 41 -4.15 11.49 7.03
C LEU A 41 -5.21 11.46 8.13
N HIS A 42 -4.91 10.87 9.30
CA HIS A 42 -5.85 10.84 10.42
C HIS A 42 -6.10 12.22 11.04
N ALA A 43 -5.07 13.07 11.13
CA ALA A 43 -5.20 14.43 11.67
C ALA A 43 -5.73 15.45 10.66
N GLY A 44 -5.75 15.10 9.37
CA GLY A 44 -6.23 15.95 8.29
C GLY A 44 -7.76 15.88 8.10
N ASP A 45 -8.28 16.79 7.29
CA ASP A 45 -9.71 16.90 6.93
C ASP A 45 -10.00 16.61 5.46
N ARG A 46 -8.96 16.26 4.67
CA ARG A 46 -9.08 15.99 3.23
C ARG A 46 -9.86 14.71 2.93
N LEU A 47 -9.85 13.74 3.85
CA LEU A 47 -10.55 12.46 3.76
C LEU A 47 -10.88 11.96 5.18
N GLU A 48 -11.75 10.97 5.29
CA GLU A 48 -12.03 10.27 6.54
C GLU A 48 -11.24 8.96 6.56
N LEU A 49 -10.15 8.90 7.33
CA LEU A 49 -9.35 7.68 7.48
C LEU A 49 -10.05 6.71 8.46
N VAL A 50 -10.48 5.54 7.98
CA VAL A 50 -11.35 4.64 8.75
C VAL A 50 -10.74 3.27 9.04
N ALA A 51 -9.73 2.83 8.29
CA ALA A 51 -9.09 1.53 8.45
C ALA A 51 -7.65 1.55 7.96
N LEU A 52 -6.81 0.71 8.56
CA LEU A 52 -5.40 0.55 8.20
C LEU A 52 -5.13 -0.88 7.74
N PHE A 53 -4.29 -1.04 6.73
CA PHE A 53 -3.92 -2.31 6.14
C PHE A 53 -2.39 -2.44 6.11
N GLY A 54 -1.86 -3.39 6.86
CA GLY A 54 -0.42 -3.63 7.00
C GLY A 54 0.02 -4.82 6.17
N PRO A 55 1.14 -4.74 5.43
CA PRO A 55 1.76 -5.91 4.80
C PRO A 55 2.51 -6.75 5.86
N GLU A 56 3.58 -7.44 5.46
CA GLU A 56 4.35 -8.40 6.26
C GLU A 56 4.80 -7.95 7.67
N HIS A 57 5.11 -6.66 7.86
CA HIS A 57 5.61 -6.13 9.14
C HIS A 57 4.58 -5.28 9.89
N GLY A 58 3.30 -5.38 9.50
CA GLY A 58 2.24 -4.55 10.04
C GLY A 58 2.35 -3.08 9.62
N VAL A 59 1.42 -2.27 10.11
CA VAL A 59 1.27 -0.87 9.69
C VAL A 59 2.30 0.05 10.36
N ARG A 60 2.74 -0.27 11.59
CA ARG A 60 3.71 0.52 12.37
C ARG A 60 5.10 -0.11 12.45
N GLY A 61 5.32 -1.27 11.84
CA GLY A 61 6.60 -1.99 11.91
C GLY A 61 6.88 -2.65 13.27
N ASP A 62 5.86 -2.76 14.12
CA ASP A 62 5.89 -3.36 15.45
C ASP A 62 5.64 -4.88 15.45
N ALA A 63 5.26 -5.44 14.29
CA ALA A 63 5.09 -6.87 14.12
C ALA A 63 6.37 -7.56 13.64
N GLN A 64 6.76 -8.64 14.33
CA GLN A 64 7.90 -9.47 13.97
C GLN A 64 7.61 -10.28 12.69
N ALA A 65 8.59 -10.38 11.79
CA ALA A 65 8.49 -11.14 10.54
C ALA A 65 8.02 -12.58 10.79
N GLY A 66 6.99 -13.02 10.06
CA GLY A 66 6.42 -14.37 10.17
C GLY A 66 5.30 -14.55 11.19
N ASN A 67 5.00 -13.54 12.02
CA ASN A 67 3.81 -13.59 12.89
C ASN A 67 2.58 -13.10 12.12
N SER A 68 1.46 -13.83 12.23
CA SER A 68 0.18 -13.32 11.75
C SER A 68 -0.20 -12.12 12.61
N VAL A 69 -0.17 -10.92 12.01
CA VAL A 69 -0.83 -9.77 12.61
C VAL A 69 -2.32 -10.04 12.42
N GLY A 70 -3.05 -10.31 13.50
CA GLY A 70 -4.50 -10.44 13.42
C GLY A 70 -5.16 -9.09 13.14
N GLU A 71 -6.49 -9.06 13.24
CA GLU A 71 -7.19 -7.79 13.41
C GLU A 71 -6.75 -7.16 14.74
N SER A 72 -6.36 -5.88 14.70
CA SER A 72 -5.90 -5.16 15.89
C SER A 72 -6.37 -3.70 15.83
N ILE A 73 -6.08 -2.91 16.86
CA ILE A 73 -6.41 -1.48 16.92
C ILE A 73 -5.10 -0.69 17.01
N ASP A 74 -4.92 0.29 16.13
CA ASP A 74 -3.79 1.22 16.21
C ASP A 74 -4.00 2.14 17.41
N GLN A 75 -3.14 2.02 18.43
CA GLN A 75 -3.34 2.74 19.70
C GLN A 75 -3.30 4.27 19.56
N ARG A 76 -2.67 4.79 18.50
CA ARG A 76 -2.51 6.24 18.30
C ARG A 76 -3.74 6.88 17.65
N THR A 77 -4.40 6.16 16.76
CA THR A 77 -5.56 6.65 15.99
C THR A 77 -6.89 6.03 16.43
N GLY A 78 -6.86 4.91 17.14
CA GLY A 78 -8.04 4.13 17.50
C GLY A 78 -8.65 3.37 16.32
N LEU A 79 -7.99 3.34 15.16
CA LEU A 79 -8.50 2.71 13.95
C LEU A 79 -8.27 1.21 13.93
N PRO A 80 -9.18 0.42 13.33
CA PRO A 80 -8.93 -0.99 13.06
C PRO A 80 -7.76 -1.16 12.07
N THR A 81 -6.95 -2.17 12.34
CA THR A 81 -5.81 -2.57 11.53
C THR A 81 -6.00 -4.00 11.05
N TYR A 82 -5.79 -4.23 9.76
CA TYR A 82 -5.89 -5.54 9.11
C TYR A 82 -4.54 -5.95 8.54
N SER A 83 -4.19 -7.23 8.64
CA SER A 83 -3.01 -7.78 7.98
C SER A 83 -3.33 -8.27 6.58
N LEU A 84 -2.48 -7.89 5.64
CA LEU A 84 -2.43 -8.38 4.26
C LEU A 84 -1.25 -9.34 4.05
N TYR A 85 -0.92 -10.13 5.08
CA TYR A 85 0.13 -11.15 5.04
C TYR A 85 -0.33 -12.50 5.60
N GLY A 86 0.42 -13.56 5.28
CA GLY A 86 0.10 -14.93 5.72
C GLY A 86 -1.06 -15.51 4.93
N ASP A 87 -2.10 -15.95 5.65
CA ASP A 87 -3.31 -16.56 5.07
C ASP A 87 -4.20 -15.52 4.36
N ASN A 88 -4.10 -14.24 4.75
CA ASN A 88 -4.87 -13.15 4.18
C ASN A 88 -3.95 -12.21 3.41
N ARG A 89 -3.77 -12.41 2.10
CA ARG A 89 -2.90 -11.55 1.24
C ARG A 89 -3.68 -10.51 0.43
N SER A 90 -5.00 -10.50 0.60
CA SER A 90 -5.92 -9.59 -0.09
C SER A 90 -6.98 -9.11 0.91
N PRO A 91 -7.40 -7.83 0.87
CA PRO A 91 -8.51 -7.36 1.68
C PRO A 91 -9.78 -8.17 1.43
N THR A 92 -10.45 -8.60 2.49
CA THR A 92 -11.73 -9.30 2.36
C THR A 92 -12.87 -8.31 2.16
N SER A 93 -14.01 -8.78 1.63
CA SER A 93 -15.22 -7.94 1.50
C SER A 93 -15.69 -7.35 2.83
N GLY A 94 -15.49 -8.07 3.94
CA GLY A 94 -15.79 -7.57 5.29
C GLY A 94 -14.89 -6.40 5.68
N MET A 95 -13.58 -6.48 5.39
CA MET A 95 -12.62 -5.41 5.68
C MET A 95 -12.86 -4.17 4.81
N LEU A 96 -13.39 -4.34 3.60
CA LEU A 96 -13.69 -3.26 2.66
C LEU A 96 -15.07 -2.62 2.89
N ASN A 97 -15.88 -3.16 3.79
CA ASN A 97 -17.25 -2.71 3.99
C ASN A 97 -17.29 -1.26 4.51
N GLY A 98 -18.01 -0.41 3.78
CA GLY A 98 -18.18 1.00 4.13
C GLY A 98 -17.00 1.90 3.77
N LEU A 99 -15.98 1.37 3.09
CA LEU A 99 -14.97 2.18 2.42
C LEU A 99 -15.52 2.70 1.09
N ASP A 100 -15.04 3.85 0.65
CA ASP A 100 -15.24 4.37 -0.70
C ASP A 100 -13.96 4.30 -1.55
N ALA A 101 -12.80 4.21 -0.89
CA ALA A 101 -11.51 4.14 -1.55
C ALA A 101 -10.44 3.41 -0.71
N LEU A 102 -9.42 2.90 -1.40
CA LEU A 102 -8.15 2.49 -0.82
C LEU A 102 -7.03 3.40 -1.31
N VAL A 103 -6.16 3.79 -0.39
CA VAL A 103 -4.93 4.53 -0.66
C VAL A 103 -3.75 3.61 -0.38
N PHE A 104 -2.78 3.55 -1.29
CA PHE A 104 -1.54 2.80 -1.14
C PHE A 104 -0.35 3.75 -1.01
N ASP A 105 0.44 3.62 0.06
CA ASP A 105 1.63 4.44 0.31
C ASP A 105 2.75 3.63 0.97
N ILE A 106 3.58 2.99 0.16
CA ILE A 106 4.70 2.16 0.61
C ILE A 106 5.90 2.35 -0.31
N GLN A 107 7.10 2.46 0.25
CA GLN A 107 8.35 2.47 -0.50
C GLN A 107 8.76 1.05 -0.89
N ASP A 108 8.96 0.83 -2.19
CA ASP A 108 9.48 -0.44 -2.74
C ASP A 108 11.01 -0.47 -2.82
N ALA A 109 11.56 -1.64 -3.14
CA ALA A 109 12.98 -1.85 -3.48
C ALA A 109 13.30 -1.83 -4.99
N GLY A 110 12.29 -1.77 -5.86
CA GLY A 110 12.41 -1.78 -7.33
C GLY A 110 12.64 -3.17 -7.94
N VAL A 111 12.33 -4.23 -7.17
CA VAL A 111 12.57 -5.62 -7.58
C VAL A 111 11.35 -6.50 -7.37
N ARG A 112 11.09 -7.40 -8.33
CA ARG A 112 9.88 -8.23 -8.41
C ARG A 112 9.59 -9.08 -7.17
N PHE A 113 10.63 -9.55 -6.48
CA PHE A 113 10.49 -10.44 -5.33
C PHE A 113 10.29 -9.69 -4.01
N TYR A 114 10.26 -8.35 -4.04
CA TYR A 114 9.80 -7.56 -2.92
C TYR A 114 8.26 -7.52 -2.94
N THR A 115 7.66 -8.05 -1.88
CA THR A 115 6.25 -8.52 -1.91
C THR A 115 5.21 -7.39 -1.86
N TYR A 116 5.63 -6.14 -1.66
CA TYR A 116 4.71 -5.00 -1.60
C TYR A 116 4.00 -4.75 -2.93
N LEU A 117 4.65 -5.04 -4.06
CA LEU A 117 3.97 -5.03 -5.36
C LEU A 117 2.81 -6.04 -5.41
N SER A 118 3.05 -7.26 -4.93
CA SER A 118 2.03 -8.30 -4.89
C SER A 118 0.88 -7.93 -3.94
N THR A 119 1.19 -7.31 -2.79
CA THR A 119 0.16 -6.73 -1.89
C THR A 119 -0.66 -5.67 -2.60
N MET A 120 -0.03 -4.74 -3.32
CA MET A 120 -0.73 -3.70 -4.08
C MET A 120 -1.67 -4.30 -5.13
N ILE A 121 -1.19 -5.25 -5.93
CA ILE A 121 -1.99 -5.92 -6.97
C ILE A 121 -3.22 -6.59 -6.37
N HIS A 122 -3.05 -7.36 -5.29
CA HIS A 122 -4.18 -8.02 -4.63
C HIS A 122 -5.19 -7.02 -4.07
N ALA A 123 -4.72 -5.93 -3.46
CA ALA A 123 -5.59 -4.89 -2.94
C ALA A 123 -6.32 -4.13 -4.07
N GLN A 124 -5.66 -3.91 -5.21
CA GLN A 124 -6.26 -3.29 -6.38
C GLN A 124 -7.33 -4.17 -7.01
N GLU A 125 -7.09 -5.49 -7.14
CA GLU A 125 -8.09 -6.46 -7.59
C GLU A 125 -9.32 -6.50 -6.65
N ALA A 126 -9.09 -6.45 -5.34
CA ALA A 126 -10.15 -6.42 -4.32
C ALA A 126 -10.95 -5.10 -4.37
N ALA A 127 -10.26 -3.96 -4.49
CA ALA A 127 -10.89 -2.65 -4.65
C ALA A 127 -11.78 -2.60 -5.89
N ALA A 128 -11.27 -3.05 -7.03
CA ALA A 128 -12.02 -3.10 -8.28
C ALA A 128 -13.28 -3.98 -8.14
N SER A 129 -13.16 -5.14 -7.50
CA SER A 129 -14.29 -6.04 -7.24
C SER A 129 -15.33 -5.44 -6.29
N ALA A 130 -14.92 -4.57 -5.36
CA ALA A 130 -15.79 -3.87 -4.42
C ALA A 130 -16.30 -2.51 -4.94
N GLY A 131 -15.88 -2.08 -6.15
CA GLY A 131 -16.25 -0.78 -6.72
C GLY A 131 -15.59 0.42 -6.03
N LEU A 132 -14.45 0.21 -5.35
CA LEU A 132 -13.71 1.25 -4.64
C LEU A 132 -12.74 1.96 -5.59
N VAL A 133 -12.53 3.26 -5.33
CA VAL A 133 -11.41 4.00 -5.95
C VAL A 133 -10.10 3.48 -5.36
N PHE A 134 -9.09 3.25 -6.18
CA PHE A 134 -7.74 2.89 -5.71
C PHE A 134 -6.76 3.99 -6.08
N VAL A 135 -6.08 4.57 -5.09
CA VAL A 135 -5.12 5.67 -5.27
C VAL A 135 -3.74 5.22 -4.82
N VAL A 136 -2.74 5.39 -5.69
CA VAL A 136 -1.34 5.16 -5.36
C VAL A 136 -0.67 6.50 -5.06
N LEU A 137 -0.18 6.68 -3.83
CA LEU A 137 0.71 7.80 -3.48
C LEU A 137 2.12 7.42 -3.93
N ASP A 138 2.42 7.76 -5.18
CA ASP A 138 3.59 7.20 -5.86
C ASP A 138 4.92 7.57 -5.17
N ARG A 139 5.87 6.63 -5.24
CA ARG A 139 7.20 6.75 -4.62
C ARG A 139 8.30 6.40 -5.62
N PRO A 140 9.50 7.01 -5.48
CA PRO A 140 10.59 6.74 -6.40
C PRO A 140 11.02 5.27 -6.36
N ASN A 141 11.36 4.71 -7.53
CA ASN A 141 12.10 3.45 -7.58
C ASN A 141 13.55 3.70 -7.10
N PRO A 142 13.98 3.09 -5.97
CA PRO A 142 15.27 3.41 -5.35
C PRO A 142 16.46 2.92 -6.17
N ILE A 143 16.25 1.97 -7.08
CA ILE A 143 17.26 1.50 -8.02
C ILE A 143 17.03 2.09 -9.42
N THR A 144 16.44 3.29 -9.53
CA THR A 144 16.22 4.07 -10.76
C THR A 144 15.26 3.42 -11.77
N GLY A 145 14.65 4.24 -12.63
CA GLY A 145 13.77 3.79 -13.72
C GLY A 145 14.45 3.64 -15.09
N ASN A 146 15.79 3.59 -15.15
CA ASN A 146 16.53 3.63 -16.43
C ASN A 146 17.12 2.28 -16.87
N ARG A 147 16.86 1.21 -16.12
CA ARG A 147 17.36 -0.13 -16.42
C ARG A 147 16.30 -1.18 -16.12
N ILE A 148 16.25 -2.16 -17.00
CA ILE A 148 15.37 -3.33 -16.92
C ILE A 148 16.27 -4.56 -17.03
N GLU A 149 16.21 -5.46 -16.05
CA GLU A 149 17.13 -6.60 -15.96
C GLU A 149 16.41 -7.87 -15.46
N GLY A 150 16.87 -9.03 -15.92
CA GLY A 150 16.35 -10.35 -15.54
C GLY A 150 15.24 -10.87 -16.47
N ASN A 151 14.95 -12.16 -16.34
CA ASN A 151 13.91 -12.82 -17.15
C ASN A 151 12.50 -12.49 -16.65
N LEU A 152 11.52 -12.59 -17.55
CA LEU A 152 10.13 -12.71 -17.16
C LEU A 152 9.93 -14.03 -16.38
N PRO A 153 9.05 -14.05 -15.37
CA PRO A 153 8.79 -15.28 -14.63
C PRO A 153 8.09 -16.28 -15.55
N ASP A 154 8.50 -17.54 -15.47
CA ASP A 154 7.72 -18.63 -16.04
C ASP A 154 6.34 -18.64 -15.35
N PRO A 155 5.23 -18.74 -16.09
CA PRO A 155 3.90 -18.91 -15.50
C PRO A 155 3.83 -20.00 -14.43
N ASP A 156 4.58 -21.09 -14.59
CA ASP A 156 4.61 -22.21 -13.63
C ASP A 156 5.28 -21.84 -12.29
N PHE A 157 6.05 -20.75 -12.24
CA PHE A 157 6.70 -20.23 -11.02
C PHE A 157 6.01 -18.98 -10.45
N GLN A 158 4.83 -18.60 -10.96
CA GLN A 158 4.08 -17.48 -10.41
C GLN A 158 3.67 -17.72 -8.97
N SER A 159 3.95 -16.74 -8.12
CA SER A 159 3.67 -16.81 -6.68
C SER A 159 3.59 -15.41 -6.09
N PHE A 160 3.39 -15.30 -4.77
CA PHE A 160 3.36 -14.01 -4.09
C PHE A 160 4.69 -13.23 -4.16
N VAL A 161 5.82 -13.90 -4.40
CA VAL A 161 7.13 -13.26 -4.63
C VAL A 161 7.41 -13.01 -6.13
N GLY A 162 6.39 -13.09 -6.98
CA GLY A 162 6.51 -12.92 -8.43
C GLY A 162 5.17 -13.06 -9.13
N ARG A 163 4.20 -12.24 -8.75
CA ARG A 163 2.80 -12.35 -9.22
C ARG A 163 2.62 -11.87 -10.65
N HIS A 164 3.28 -10.77 -11.02
CA HIS A 164 3.11 -10.13 -12.31
C HIS A 164 4.26 -10.52 -13.27
N PRO A 165 4.01 -10.67 -14.58
CA PRO A 165 5.03 -11.05 -15.55
C PRO A 165 5.92 -9.85 -15.91
N ILE A 166 6.71 -9.39 -14.94
CA ILE A 166 7.70 -8.32 -15.09
C ILE A 166 9.12 -8.84 -14.88
N PRO A 167 10.16 -8.17 -15.40
CA PRO A 167 11.55 -8.51 -15.12
C PRO A 167 11.89 -8.41 -13.62
N ILE A 168 13.03 -8.99 -13.22
CA ILE A 168 13.48 -8.95 -11.82
C ILE A 168 13.64 -7.50 -11.36
N ARG A 169 14.38 -6.69 -12.14
CA ARG A 169 14.43 -5.24 -12.01
C ARG A 169 13.52 -4.67 -13.08
N HIS A 170 12.38 -4.15 -12.66
CA HIS A 170 11.32 -3.72 -13.58
C HIS A 170 11.48 -2.27 -14.06
N GLY A 171 12.19 -1.43 -13.30
CA GLY A 171 12.49 -0.05 -13.71
C GLY A 171 11.29 0.90 -13.69
N MET A 172 10.26 0.59 -12.90
CA MET A 172 9.03 1.37 -12.79
C MET A 172 8.78 1.80 -11.34
N THR A 173 8.04 2.88 -11.14
CA THR A 173 7.45 3.21 -9.83
C THR A 173 6.21 2.31 -9.56
N PHE A 174 5.47 2.54 -8.47
CA PHE A 174 4.22 1.83 -8.24
C PHE A 174 3.05 2.44 -9.01
N GLY A 175 3.12 3.73 -9.34
CA GLY A 175 2.10 4.42 -10.11
C GLY A 175 2.10 4.13 -11.61
N GLU A 176 3.24 3.72 -12.17
CA GLU A 176 3.43 3.31 -13.58
C GLU A 176 2.95 1.89 -13.84
#